data_AF-A0A661A3V5-F1
#
_entry.id   AF-A0A661A3V5-F1
#
_cell.length_a   1.000
_cell.length_b   1.000
_cell.length_c   1.000
_cell.angle_alpha   90.00
_cell.angle_beta   90.00
_cell.angle_gamma   90.00
#
_symmetry.space_group_name_H-M   'P 1'
#
loop_
_entity.id
_entity.type
_entity.pdbx_description
1 polymer ?
#
loop_
_entity_poly.entity_id
_entity_poly.type
_entity_poly.pdbx_seq_one_letter_code
_entity_poly.pdbx_strand_id
1 'polypeptide(L)'
;MSPIVRGYIVPGRPHPLLCPQEAEPWQLLREGFDKVRQEIEATDADLILFYSTQWISIIGHQVQADPEPEWTLVDPEWHEL
;
A
#
# COMPACT_ATOMS: atom_id res chain seq x y z
N MET A 1 25.18 10.11 6.22
CA MET A 1 24.35 9.51 5.15
C MET A 1 22.90 9.71 5.55
N SER A 2 22.00 9.92 4.59
CA SER A 2 20.56 9.97 4.87
C SER A 2 20.11 8.57 5.31
N PRO A 3 19.30 8.42 6.37
CA PRO A 3 18.71 7.13 6.72
C PRO A 3 17.62 6.69 5.74
N ILE A 4 17.17 7.57 4.85
CA ILE A 4 16.13 7.30 3.86
C ILE A 4 16.79 6.88 2.54
N VAL A 5 16.52 5.64 2.11
CA VAL A 5 17.08 5.06 0.87
C VAL A 5 16.16 5.24 -0.35
N ARG A 6 14.84 5.24 -0.14
CA ARG A 6 13.81 5.41 -1.17
C ARG A 6 12.52 6.02 -0.60
N GLY A 7 11.66 6.52 -1.49
CA GLY A 7 10.33 7.03 -1.16
C GLY A 7 9.36 6.83 -2.32
N TYR A 8 8.13 6.46 -2.00
CA TYR A 8 7.09 6.09 -2.97
C TYR A 8 5.76 6.75 -2.60
N ILE A 9 4.95 7.04 -3.62
CA ILE A 9 3.55 7.43 -3.47
C ILE A 9 2.72 6.44 -4.28
N VAL A 10 1.78 5.77 -3.63
CA VAL A 10 0.96 4.72 -4.23
C VAL A 10 -0.52 4.95 -3.88
N PRO A 11 -1.47 4.55 -4.75
CA PRO A 11 -2.89 4.66 -4.45
C PRO A 11 -3.33 3.62 -3.42
N GLY A 12 -4.31 3.96 -2.59
CA GLY A 12 -4.89 3.05 -1.58
C GLY A 12 -6.13 2.29 -2.03
N ARG A 13 -6.48 2.30 -3.32
CA ARG A 13 -7.68 1.59 -3.83
C ARG A 13 -7.36 0.10 -4.03
N PRO A 14 -8.30 -0.83 -3.74
CA PRO A 14 -8.03 -2.26 -3.81
C PRO A 14 -8.08 -2.85 -5.23
N HIS A 15 -8.71 -2.16 -6.18
CA HIS A 15 -8.94 -2.67 -7.55
C HIS A 15 -7.66 -3.13 -8.28
N PRO A 16 -6.51 -2.41 -8.23
CA PRO A 16 -5.27 -2.90 -8.83
C PRO A 16 -4.78 -4.23 -8.25
N LEU A 17 -5.16 -4.58 -7.02
CA LEU A 17 -4.83 -5.86 -6.40
C LEU A 17 -5.86 -6.94 -6.71
N LEU A 18 -7.16 -6.63 -6.57
CA LEU A 18 -8.24 -7.62 -6.56
C LEU A 18 -8.80 -7.94 -7.95
N CYS A 19 -8.84 -6.97 -8.86
CA CYS A 19 -9.48 -7.12 -10.17
C CYS A 19 -8.80 -6.31 -11.29
N PRO A 20 -7.46 -6.33 -11.40
CA PRO A 20 -6.76 -5.48 -12.37
C PRO A 20 -7.17 -5.71 -13.83
N GLN A 21 -7.62 -6.91 -14.18
CA GLN A 21 -8.05 -7.28 -15.53
C GLN A 21 -9.37 -6.63 -15.98
N GLU A 22 -10.17 -6.12 -15.05
CA GLU A 22 -11.50 -5.56 -15.36
C GLU A 22 -11.42 -4.15 -15.98
N ALA A 23 -10.28 -3.46 -15.85
CA ALA A 23 -10.06 -2.17 -16.49
C ALA A 23 -8.57 -1.92 -16.75
N GLU A 24 -8.24 -1.46 -17.97
CA GLU A 24 -6.86 -1.12 -18.37
C GLU A 24 -6.13 -0.19 -17.38
N PRO A 25 -6.73 0.88 -16.84
CA PRO A 25 -6.06 1.72 -15.84
C PRO A 25 -5.67 0.98 -14.55
N TRP A 26 -6.45 -0.01 -14.13
CA TRP A 26 -6.14 -0.81 -12.94
C TRP A 26 -4.97 -1.76 -13.20
N GLN A 27 -4.93 -2.36 -14.39
CA GLN A 27 -3.79 -3.16 -14.84
C GLN A 27 -2.49 -2.33 -14.88
N LEU A 28 -2.53 -1.10 -15.40
CA LEU A 28 -1.36 -0.21 -15.41
C LEU A 28 -0.87 0.15 -14.01
N LEU A 29 -1.81 0.39 -13.07
CA LEU A 29 -1.44 0.62 -11.67
C LEU A 29 -0.83 -0.63 -11.03
N ARG A 30 -1.37 -1.82 -11.33
CA ARG A 30 -0.84 -3.10 -10.85
C ARG A 30 0.61 -3.30 -11.29
N GLU A 31 0.91 -3.03 -12.56
CA GLU A 31 2.28 -3.10 -13.09
C GLU A 31 3.21 -2.10 -12.40
N GLY A 32 2.71 -0.90 -12.08
CA GLY A 32 3.42 0.08 -11.26
C GLY A 32 3.78 -0.47 -9.87
N PHE A 33 2.84 -1.12 -9.19
CA PHE A 33 3.10 -1.80 -7.92
C PHE A 33 4.15 -2.91 -8.06
N ASP A 34 4.09 -3.73 -9.11
CA ASP A 34 5.06 -4.80 -9.36
C ASP A 34 6.47 -4.25 -9.57
N LYS A 35 6.60 -3.09 -10.23
CA LYS A 35 7.88 -2.38 -10.36
C LYS A 35 8.38 -1.87 -9.01
N VAL A 36 7.54 -1.21 -8.22
CA VAL A 36 7.92 -0.73 -6.87
C VAL A 36 8.36 -1.87 -5.97
N ARG A 37 7.69 -3.04 -6.05
CA ARG A 37 8.12 -4.25 -5.35
C ARG A 37 9.56 -4.63 -5.69
N GLN A 38 9.90 -4.72 -6.97
CA GLN A 38 11.26 -5.03 -7.41
C GLN A 38 12.28 -3.99 -6.94
N GLU A 39 11.90 -2.70 -6.96
CA GLU A 39 12.77 -1.63 -6.47
C GLU A 39 13.02 -1.73 -4.97
N ILE A 40 12.00 -2.05 -4.15
CA ILE A 40 12.14 -2.26 -2.71
C ILE A 40 13.05 -3.48 -2.43
N GLU A 41 12.82 -4.60 -3.12
CA GLU A 41 13.65 -5.82 -3.01
C GLU A 41 15.13 -5.56 -3.36
N ALA A 42 15.41 -4.55 -4.19
CA ALA A 42 16.77 -4.14 -4.55
C ALA A 42 17.42 -3.14 -3.57
N THR A 43 16.70 -2.69 -2.54
CA THR A 43 17.25 -1.79 -1.51
C THR A 43 17.82 -2.58 -0.33
N ASP A 44 18.65 -1.90 0.46
CA ASP A 44 19.16 -2.32 1.76
C ASP A 44 18.29 -1.79 2.93
N ALA A 45 17.00 -1.54 2.68
CA ALA A 45 16.10 -0.99 3.71
C ALA A 45 15.77 -2.03 4.80
N ASP A 46 16.01 -1.68 6.06
CA ASP A 46 15.64 -2.52 7.22
C ASP A 46 14.16 -2.39 7.62
N LEU A 47 13.51 -1.28 7.25
CA LEU A 47 12.15 -0.93 7.67
C LEU A 47 11.40 -0.20 6.54
N ILE A 48 10.10 -0.47 6.42
CA ILE A 48 9.18 0.32 5.60
C ILE A 48 8.27 1.14 6.52
N LEU A 49 8.27 2.46 6.36
CA LEU A 49 7.35 3.36 7.04
C LEU A 49 6.14 3.63 6.14
N PHE A 50 4.95 3.21 6.58
CA PHE A 50 3.70 3.50 5.88
C PHE A 50 2.97 4.69 6.49
N TYR A 51 2.43 5.56 5.63
CA TYR A 51 1.47 6.59 6.00
C TYR A 51 0.30 6.51 5.03
N SER A 52 -0.91 6.32 5.57
CA SER A 52 -2.11 6.15 4.75
C SER A 52 -3.12 7.24 5.08
N THR A 53 -3.71 7.83 4.04
CA THR A 53 -4.84 8.75 4.19
C THR A 53 -6.11 8.03 4.68
N GLN A 54 -6.14 6.69 4.61
CA GLN A 54 -7.25 5.86 5.09
C GLN A 54 -7.04 5.38 6.54
N TRP A 55 -5.88 5.63 7.15
CA TRP A 55 -5.64 5.38 8.57
C TRP A 55 -6.05 6.61 9.39
N ILE A 56 -7.36 6.71 9.67
CA ILE A 56 -7.94 7.90 10.28
C ILE A 56 -7.60 7.95 11.78
N SER A 57 -7.07 9.09 12.23
CA SER A 57 -6.91 9.42 13.66
C SER A 57 -7.49 10.80 13.95
N ILE A 58 -8.27 10.92 15.03
CA ILE A 58 -8.88 12.18 15.47
C ILE A 58 -8.02 12.87 16.55
N ILE A 59 -7.34 12.08 17.40
CA ILE A 59 -6.53 12.58 18.51
C ILE A 59 -5.15 11.93 18.44
N GLY A 60 -4.12 12.74 18.19
CA GLY A 60 -2.74 12.28 18.11
C GLY A 60 -2.45 11.37 16.91
N HIS A 61 -1.27 10.77 16.91
CA HIS A 61 -0.86 9.79 15.92
C HIS A 61 -1.01 8.38 16.47
N GLN A 62 -1.61 7.51 15.67
CA GLN A 62 -1.72 6.10 15.98
C GLN A 62 -0.61 5.34 15.27
N VAL A 63 -0.09 4.31 15.92
CA VAL A 63 0.93 3.40 15.38
C VAL A 63 0.42 1.99 15.58
N GLN A 64 0.46 1.19 14.52
CA GLN A 64 0.16 -0.24 14.60
C GLN A 64 1.33 -0.93 15.35
N ALA A 65 1.02 -1.67 16.41
CA ALA A 65 2.02 -2.22 17.33
C ALA A 65 1.93 -3.75 17.51
N ASP A 66 0.99 -4.40 16.83
CA ASP A 66 0.91 -5.85 16.81
C ASP A 66 1.96 -6.38 15.81
N PRO A 67 2.89 -7.25 16.24
CA PRO A 67 4.03 -7.68 15.42
C PRO A 67 3.65 -8.56 14.22
N GLU A 68 2.48 -9.22 14.25
CA GLU A 68 2.03 -10.11 13.18
C GLU A 68 0.50 -10.01 13.05
N PRO A 69 0.00 -8.84 12.60
CA PRO A 69 -1.42 -8.61 12.63
C PRO A 69 -2.12 -9.34 11.47
N GLU A 70 -3.20 -10.04 11.78
CA GLU A 70 -4.03 -10.72 10.79
C GLU A 70 -5.48 -10.25 10.86
N TRP A 71 -6.05 -9.95 9.69
CA TRP A 71 -7.47 -9.62 9.56
C TRP A 71 -7.96 -9.89 8.13
N THR A 72 -9.26 -10.05 7.98
CA THR A 72 -9.94 -9.97 6.67
C THR A 72 -10.66 -8.64 6.59
N LEU A 73 -10.28 -7.80 5.61
CA LEU A 73 -10.89 -6.49 5.37
C LEU A 73 -11.72 -6.54 4.09
N VAL A 74 -12.97 -6.10 4.16
CA VAL A 74 -13.79 -5.77 2.99
C VAL A 74 -13.76 -4.25 2.86
N ASP A 75 -13.29 -3.76 1.71
CA ASP A 75 -13.21 -2.32 1.45
C ASP A 75 -14.63 -1.71 1.47
N PRO A 76 -14.85 -0.59 2.18
CA PRO A 76 -16.19 -0.01 2.34
C PRO A 76 -16.76 0.58 1.03
N GLU A 77 -15.92 0.85 0.04
CA GLU A 77 -16.29 1.31 -1.30
C GLU A 77 -16.35 0.14 -2.30
N TRP A 78 -16.23 -1.10 -1.83
CA TRP A 78 -16.44 -2.28 -2.65
C TRP A 78 -17.94 -2.50 -2.85
N HIS A 79 -18.37 -2.42 -4.10
CA HIS A 79 -19.74 -2.67 -4.51
C HIS A 79 -19.74 -3.77 -5.56
N GLU A 80 -20.84 -4.52 -5.67
CA GLU A 80 -21.03 -5.42 -6.81
C GLU A 80 -20.99 -4.59 -8.10
N LEU A 81 -20.18 -5.04 -9.07
CA LEU A 81 -20.07 -4.45 -10.41
C LEU A 81 -21.37 -4.68 -11.21
#